data_AF-A0A6V7JN73-F1
#
_entry.id   AF-A0A6V7JN73-F1
#
_cell.length_a   1.000
_cell.length_b   1.000
_cell.length_c   1.000
_cell.angle_alpha   90.00
_cell.angle_beta   90.00
_cell.angle_gamma   90.00
#
_symmetry.space_group_name_H-M   'P 1'
#
loop_
_entity.id
_entity.type
_entity.pdbx_description
1 polymer ?
#
loop_
_entity_poly.entity_id
_entity_poly.type
_entity_poly.pdbx_seq_one_letter_code
_entity_poly.pdbx_strand_id
1 'polypeptide(L)' 'EFAGIPATFFTAVVESNKPGAFLIDEPGELMKRGEFADVPLLMGVNANEGAGATI' A
#
# COMPACT_ATOMS: atom_id res chain seq x y z
N GLU A 1 1.95 -21.78 -1.09
CA GLU A 1 2.24 -20.66 -0.17
C GLU A 1 3.38 -19.87 -0.76
N PHE A 2 3.20 -18.57 -1.02
CA PHE A 2 4.26 -17.72 -1.58
C PHE A 2 5.13 -17.29 -0.40
N ALA A 3 6.32 -17.88 -0.28
CA ALA A 3 7.33 -17.44 0.68
C ALA A 3 7.85 -16.10 0.18
N GLY A 4 7.19 -15.02 0.61
CA GLY A 4 7.53 -13.65 0.24
C GLY A 4 9.02 -13.41 0.48
N ILE A 5 9.70 -12.95 -0.57
CA ILE A 5 11.03 -12.36 -0.44
C ILE A 5 10.95 -11.32 0.68
N PRO A 6 11.83 -11.31 1.69
CA PRO A 6 11.83 -10.27 2.71
C PRO A 6 12.38 -8.99 2.06
N ALA A 7 11.59 -8.34 1.22
CA ALA A 7 12.01 -7.18 0.45
C ALA A 7 12.23 -5.96 1.34
N THR A 8 11.65 -5.94 2.55
CA THR A 8 11.72 -4.80 3.45
C THR A 8 11.63 -5.22 4.92
N PHE A 9 12.65 -4.88 5.74
CA PHE A 9 12.62 -5.02 7.20
C PHE A 9 11.72 -3.97 7.88
N PHE A 10 11.48 -2.85 7.21
CA PHE A 10 10.63 -1.75 7.66
C PHE A 10 9.68 -1.38 6.52
N THR A 11 8.38 -1.32 6.81
CA THR A 11 7.32 -0.99 5.85
C THR A 11 6.32 -0.02 6.49
N ALA A 12 5.38 0.51 5.69
CA ALA A 12 4.25 1.26 6.21
C ALA A 12 3.40 0.37 7.12
N VAL A 13 2.91 0.93 8.22
CA VAL A 13 2.07 0.23 9.20
C VAL A 13 0.88 1.08 9.57
N VAL A 14 -0.17 0.43 10.05
CA VAL A 14 -1.29 1.12 10.70
C VAL A 14 -0.82 1.68 12.05
N GLU A 15 -1.06 2.96 12.27
CA GLU A 15 -0.71 3.69 13.48
C GLU A 15 -1.92 3.79 14.43
N SER A 16 -1.65 4.05 15.71
CA SER A 16 -2.71 4.47 16.61
C SER A 16 -3.24 5.85 16.22
N ASN A 17 -4.57 6.02 16.28
CA ASN A 17 -5.22 7.28 15.93
C ASN A 17 -4.86 8.39 16.94
N LYS A 18 -3.86 9.20 16.59
CA LYS A 18 -3.33 10.32 17.38
C LYS A 18 -2.99 11.50 16.46
N PRO A 19 -2.93 12.74 17.00
CA PRO A 19 -2.53 13.89 16.18
C PRO A 19 -1.21 13.65 15.45
N GLY A 20 -1.22 13.83 14.13
CA GLY A 20 -0.06 13.64 13.26
C GLY A 20 0.19 12.21 12.77
N ALA A 21 -0.67 11.23 13.11
CA ALA A 21 -0.63 9.92 12.47
C ALA A 21 -0.96 10.04 10.97
N PHE A 22 -0.26 9.26 10.14
CA PHE A 22 -0.39 9.26 8.69
C PHE A 22 -1.41 8.22 8.22
N LEU A 23 -1.28 6.96 8.66
CA LEU A 23 -2.17 5.85 8.27
C LEU A 23 -2.81 5.23 9.50
N ILE A 24 -4.05 5.61 9.81
CA ILE A 24 -4.75 5.22 11.05
C ILE A 24 -5.59 3.94 10.93
N ASP A 25 -5.72 3.38 9.74
CA ASP A 25 -6.52 2.18 9.45
C ASP A 25 -5.99 1.50 8.19
N GLU A 26 -6.49 0.30 7.89
CA GLU A 26 -6.15 -0.41 6.67
C GLU A 26 -6.57 0.41 5.43
N PRO A 27 -5.68 0.60 4.42
CA PRO A 27 -5.98 1.41 3.25
C PRO A 27 -7.27 1.00 2.53
N GLY A 28 -7.54 -0.30 2.45
CA GLY A 28 -8.77 -0.82 1.83
C GLY A 28 -10.05 -0.41 2.57
N GLU A 29 -10.01 -0.27 3.90
CA GLU A 29 -11.16 0.18 4.68
C GLU A 29 -11.37 1.69 4.55
N LEU A 30 -10.29 2.48 4.54
CA LEU A 30 -10.34 3.92 4.25
C LEU A 30 -10.95 4.19 2.86
N MET A 31 -10.55 3.41 1.84
CA MET A 31 -11.11 3.51 0.49
C MET A 31 -12.60 3.20 0.44
N LYS A 32 -13.07 2.14 1.11
CA LYS A 32 -14.50 1.78 1.17
C LYS A 32 -15.34 2.89 1.81
N ARG A 33 -14.79 3.63 2.77
CA ARG A 33 -15.46 4.76 3.44
C ARG A 33 -15.36 6.08 2.67
N GLY A 34 -14.59 6.13 1.57
CA GLY A 34 -14.33 7.38 0.86
C GLY A 34 -13.37 8.31 1.61
N GLU A 35 -12.64 7.80 2.61
CA GLU A 35 -11.66 8.55 3.41
C GLU A 35 -10.30 8.63 2.69
N PHE A 36 -10.33 9.01 1.42
CA PHE A 36 -9.15 9.23 0.59
C PHE A 36 -9.39 10.46 -0.30
N ALA A 37 -8.35 10.92 -1.00
CA ALA A 37 -8.49 12.08 -1.86
C ALA A 37 -9.40 11.77 -3.07
N ASP A 38 -10.51 12.51 -3.18
CA ASP A 38 -11.41 12.44 -4.35
C ASP A 38 -10.88 13.31 -5.49
N VAL A 39 -9.95 12.75 -6.26
CA VAL A 39 -9.30 13.39 -7.40
C VAL A 39 -9.15 12.41 -8.57
N PRO A 40 -9.10 12.89 -9.84
CA PRO A 40 -8.85 12.02 -10.98
C PRO A 40 -7.51 11.28 -10.85
N LEU A 41 -7.54 9.95 -10.95
CA LEU A 41 -6.38 9.07 -10.79
C LEU A 41 -6.19 8.21 -12.05
N LEU A 42 -4.99 8.26 -12.63
CA LEU A 42 -4.57 7.38 -13.71
C LEU A 42 -3.48 6.43 -13.19
N MET A 43 -3.76 5.13 -13.17
CA MET A 43 -2.82 4.08 -12.76
C MET A 43 -2.67 3.02 -13.86
N GLY A 44 -1.49 2.40 -13.94
CA GLY A 44 -1.20 1.30 -14.85
C GLY A 44 0.01 0.49 -14.39
N VAL A 45 0.21 -0.67 -14.99
CA VAL A 45 1.36 -1.56 -14.77
C VAL A 45 2.05 -1.85 -16.10
N ASN A 46 3.35 -2.16 -16.08
CA ASN A 46 4.03 -2.60 -17.29
C ASN A 46 3.80 -4.11 -17.54
N ALA A 47 4.09 -4.57 -18.77
CA ALA A 47 3.83 -5.96 -19.18
C ALA A 47 4.75 -7.00 -18.51
N ASN A 48 5.78 -6.58 -17.76
CA ASN A 48 6.85 -7.46 -17.29
C ASN A 48 7.41 -7.07 -15.89
N GLU A 49 6.58 -6.54 -14.98
CA GLU A 49 7.02 -6.09 -13.63
C GLU A 49 7.74 -7.20 -12.84
N GLY A 50 7.31 -8.46 -13.01
CA GLY A 50 7.87 -9.62 -12.33
C GLY A 50 9.31 -9.97 -12.75
N ALA A 51 9.82 -9.44 -13.86
CA ALA A 51 11.19 -9.71 -14.29
C ALA A 51 12.24 -9.18 -13.31
N GLY A 52 11.94 -8.10 -12.57
CA GLY A 52 12.81 -7.56 -11.53
C GLY A 52 12.84 -8.42 -10.24
N ALA A 53 11.89 -9.33 -10.06
CA ALA A 53 11.79 -10.20 -8.90
C ALA A 53 12.39 -11.61 -9.14
N THR A 54 12.85 -11.89 -10.36
CA THR A 54 13.48 -13.17 -10.71
C THR A 54 14.99 -13.05 -10.46
N ILE A 55 15.44 -13.51 -9.29
CA ILE A 55 16.84 -13.84 -8.97
C ILE A 55 17.05 -15.34 -9.03
#